data_AF-A0A820DAP0-F1
#
_entry.id   AF-A0A820DAP0-F1
#
_cell.length_a   1.000
_cell.length_b   1.000
_cell.length_c   1.000
_cell.angle_alpha   90.00
_cell.angle_beta   90.00
_cell.angle_gamma   90.00
#
_symmetry.space_group_name_H-M   'P 1'
#
loop_
_entity.id
_entity.type
_entity.pdbx_description
1 polymer ?
#
loop_
_entity_poly.entity_id
_entity_poly.type
_entity_poly.pdbx_seq_one_letter_code
_entity_poly.pdbx_strand_id
1 'polypeptide(L)' 'MINNLTRFRVLQLYKRIIKLSHSWQSVNHPLKTSEEQLYIRNEARELFRKNQHVNNPNEIEEHIREGEARIELACH' A
#
# COMPACT_ATOMS: atom_id res chain seq x y z
N MET A 1 -19.18 -6.65 9.78
CA MET A 1 -19.34 -5.25 9.34
C MET A 1 -18.05 -4.52 9.70
N ILE A 2 -17.38 -3.85 8.76
CA ILE A 2 -16.14 -3.12 9.02
C ILE A 2 -16.48 -1.88 9.85
N ASN A 3 -15.82 -1.70 11.01
CA ASN A 3 -16.04 -0.50 11.82
C ASN A 3 -15.29 0.72 11.23
N ASN A 4 -15.70 1.93 11.62
CA ASN A 4 -15.14 3.17 11.07
C ASN A 4 -13.62 3.29 11.27
N LEU A 5 -13.08 2.73 12.36
CA LEU A 5 -11.65 2.78 12.66
C LEU A 5 -10.83 1.92 11.68
N THR A 6 -11.26 0.69 11.42
CA THR A 6 -10.62 -0.20 10.45
C THR A 6 -10.65 0.40 9.05
N ARG A 7 -11.82 0.93 8.62
CA ARG A 7 -11.93 1.62 7.32
C ARG A 7 -10.96 2.80 7.23
N PHE A 8 -10.84 3.60 8.28
CA PHE A 8 -9.90 4.71 8.33
C PHE A 8 -8.45 4.23 8.15
N ARG A 9 -8.03 3.19 8.87
CA ARG A 9 -6.68 2.62 8.76
C ARG A 9 -6.36 2.12 7.35
N VAL A 10 -7.29 1.39 6.73
CA VAL A 10 -7.14 0.94 5.32
C VAL A 10 -6.93 2.13 4.39
N LEU A 11 -7.73 3.19 4.51
CA LEU A 11 -7.61 4.38 3.66
C LEU A 11 -6.33 5.16 3.92
N GLN A 12 -5.87 5.25 5.17
CA GLN A 12 -4.58 5.87 5.51
C GLN A 12 -3.41 5.09 4.92
N LEU A 13 -3.43 3.76 5.03
CA LEU A 13 -2.43 2.89 4.43
C LEU A 13 -2.37 3.10 2.91
N TYR A 14 -3.51 3.05 2.22
CA TYR A 14 -3.57 3.32 0.79
C TYR A 14 -2.97 4.68 0.42
N LYS A 15 -3.36 5.75 1.13
CA LYS A 15 -2.82 7.10 0.90
C LYS A 15 -1.30 7.16 1.09
N ARG A 16 -0.77 6.50 2.12
CA ARG A 16 0.68 6.42 2.38
C ARG A 16 1.40 5.74 1.23
N ILE A 17 0.89 4.62 0.72
CA ILE A 17 1.49 3.90 -0.41
C ILE A 17 1.47 4.75 -1.69
N ILE A 18 0.34 5.41 -1.97
CA ILE A 18 0.25 6.30 -3.14
C ILE A 18 1.24 7.47 -3.01
N LYS A 19 1.35 8.09 -1.82
CA LYS A 19 2.33 9.15 -1.58
C LYS A 19 3.77 8.63 -1.77
N LEU A 20 4.09 7.46 -1.22
CA LEU A 20 5.38 6.80 -1.42
C LEU A 20 5.67 6.60 -2.91
N SER A 21 4.69 6.14 -3.69
CA SER A 21 4.84 5.98 -5.14
C SER A 21 5.17 7.27 -5.89
N HIS A 22 4.87 8.45 -5.32
CA HIS A 22 5.23 9.73 -5.94
C HIS A 22 6.60 10.24 -5.49
N SER A 23 7.01 9.94 -4.26
CA SER A 23 8.31 10.34 -3.72
C SER A 23 9.41 9.28 -3.90
N TRP A 24 9.06 8.10 -4.43
CA TRP A 24 10.01 7.01 -4.64
C TRP A 24 11.14 7.43 -5.58
N GLN A 25 12.37 7.07 -5.21
CA GLN A 25 13.57 7.27 -6.01
C GLN A 25 14.41 6.00 -5.95
N SER A 26 14.74 5.43 -7.10
CA SER A 26 15.57 4.24 -7.16
C SER A 26 17.01 4.61 -6.79
N VAL A 27 17.51 4.05 -5.69
CA VAL A 27 18.86 4.36 -5.18
C VAL A 27 19.94 3.91 -6.17
N ASN A 28 19.78 2.72 -6.74
CA ASN A 28 20.81 2.10 -7.59
C ASN A 28 20.55 2.33 -9.09
N HIS A 29 19.31 2.64 -9.48
CA HIS A 29 18.92 2.78 -10.88
C HIS A 29 18.02 4.00 -11.12
N PRO A 30 18.54 5.24 -11.07
CA PRO A 30 17.73 6.44 -11.23
C PRO A 30 16.84 6.45 -12.49
N LEU A 31 17.33 5.85 -13.60
CA LEU A 31 16.58 5.71 -14.85
C LEU A 31 15.32 4.85 -14.74
N LYS A 32 15.26 3.94 -13.76
CA LYS A 32 14.08 3.08 -13.48
C LYS A 32 13.08 3.72 -12.53
N THR A 33 13.39 4.88 -11.95
CA THR A 33 12.54 5.52 -10.94
C THR A 33 11.09 5.67 -11.42
N SER A 34 10.87 6.15 -12.64
CA SER A 34 9.52 6.33 -13.17
C SER A 34 8.76 5.01 -13.38
N GLU A 35 9.45 3.94 -13.75
CA GLU A 35 8.88 2.60 -13.89
C GLU A 35 8.50 2.04 -12.52
N GLU A 36 9.38 2.14 -11.53
CA GLU A 36 9.14 1.68 -10.15
C GLU A 36 8.00 2.47 -9.49
N GLN A 37 7.94 3.79 -9.68
CA GLN A 37 6.84 4.63 -9.23
C GLN A 37 5.49 4.18 -9.80
N LEU A 38 5.45 3.88 -11.11
CA LEU A 38 4.26 3.38 -11.79
C LEU A 38 3.87 2.00 -11.27
N TYR A 39 4.84 1.10 -11.11
CA TYR A 39 4.64 -0.23 -10.57
C TYR A 39 4.02 -0.18 -9.17
N ILE A 40 4.62 0.55 -8.22
CA ILE A 40 4.12 0.70 -6.84
C ILE A 40 2.66 1.19 -6.85
N ARG A 41 2.36 2.20 -7.68
CA ARG A 41 1.01 2.78 -7.79
C ARG A 41 0.00 1.76 -8.32
N ASN A 42 0.34 1.02 -9.37
CA ASN A 42 -0.57 0.07 -10.00
C ASN A 42 -0.80 -1.14 -9.09
N GLU A 43 0.26 -1.68 -8.50
CA GLU A 43 0.18 -2.80 -7.55
C GLU A 43 -0.71 -2.46 -6.36
N ALA A 44 -0.54 -1.25 -5.77
CA ALA A 44 -1.40 -0.79 -4.69
C ALA A 44 -2.87 -0.71 -5.10
N ARG A 45 -3.18 -0.18 -6.29
CA ARG A 45 -4.56 -0.11 -6.79
C ARG A 45 -5.16 -1.50 -6.98
N GLU A 46 -4.40 -2.41 -7.56
CA GLU A 46 -4.85 -3.78 -7.82
C GLU A 46 -5.12 -4.54 -6.53
N LEU A 47 -4.19 -4.54 -5.58
CA LEU A 47 -4.33 -5.27 -4.33
C LEU A 47 -5.52 -4.75 -3.50
N PHE A 48 -5.68 -3.44 -3.37
CA PHE A 48 -6.81 -2.87 -2.64
C PHE A 48 -8.15 -3.17 -3.33
N ARG A 49 -8.18 -3.21 -4.67
CA ARG A 49 -9.38 -3.59 -5.42
C ARG A 49 -9.68 -5.08 -5.28
N LYS A 50 -8.68 -5.95 -5.30
CA LYS A 50 -8.84 -7.41 -5.07
C LYS A 50 -9.44 -7.67 -3.68
N ASN A 51 -9.04 -6.90 -2.68
CA ASN A 51 -9.50 -7.06 -1.29
C ASN A 51 -10.80 -6.31 -0.95
N GLN A 52 -11.45 -5.65 -1.91
CA GLN A 52 -12.60 -4.77 -1.63
C GLN A 52 -13.83 -5.47 -1.01
N HIS A 53 -13.91 -6.79 -1.15
CA HIS A 53 -14.99 -7.62 -0.62
C HIS A 53 -14.60 -8.40 0.65
N VAL A 54 -13.37 -8.22 1.15
CA VAL A 54 -12.94 -8.83 2.42
C VAL A 54 -13.69 -8.15 3.57
N ASN A 55 -14.43 -8.95 4.33
CA ASN A 55 -15.27 -8.48 5.44
C ASN A 55 -14.84 -9.04 6.81
N ASN A 56 -13.89 -9.98 6.83
CA ASN A 56 -13.36 -10.57 8.05
C ASN A 56 -12.39 -9.58 8.72
N PRO A 57 -12.67 -9.09 9.95
CA PRO A 57 -11.83 -8.11 10.61
C PRO A 57 -10.38 -8.57 10.83
N ASN A 58 -10.16 -9.86 11.09
CA ASN A 58 -8.82 -10.40 11.32
C ASN A 58 -8.00 -10.42 10.03
N GLU A 59 -8.63 -10.76 8.91
CA GLU A 59 -7.99 -10.76 7.58
C GLU A 59 -7.64 -9.33 7.14
N ILE A 60 -8.54 -8.37 7.40
CA ILE A 60 -8.25 -6.96 7.13
C ILE A 60 -7.08 -6.46 7.97
N GLU A 61 -7.03 -6.82 9.26
CA GLU A 61 -5.92 -6.44 10.13
C GLU A 61 -4.60 -7.02 9.64
N GLU A 62 -4.59 -8.27 9.19
CA GLU A 62 -3.39 -8.91 8.67
C GLU A 62 -2.90 -8.23 7.39
N HIS A 63 -3.80 -7.90 6.46
CA HIS A 63 -3.44 -7.14 5.27
C HIS A 63 -2.93 -5.72 5.58
N ILE A 64 -3.46 -5.07 6.62
CA ILE A 64 -2.92 -3.78 7.07
C ILE A 64 -1.49 -3.96 7.56
N ARG A 65 -1.22 -4.94 8.42
CA ARG A 65 0.12 -5.21 8.96
C ARG A 65 1.11 -5.55 7.86
N GLU A 66 0.74 -6.42 6.94
CA GLU A 66 1.58 -6.79 5.79
C GLU A 66 1.93 -5.56 4.96
N GLY A 67 0.94 -4.71 4.65
CA GLY A 67 1.17 -3.47 3.91
C GLY A 67 2.07 -2.49 4.65
N GLU A 68 1.92 -2.36 5.97
CA GLU A 68 2.78 -1.52 6.81
C GLU A 68 4.24 -2.04 6.82
N ALA A 69 4.44 -3.34 6.99
CA ALA A 69 5.76 -3.97 6.95
C ALA A 69 6.43 -3.80 5.58
N ARG A 70 5.69 -3.91 4.48
CA ARG A 70 6.22 -3.68 3.12
C ARG A 70 6.64 -2.23 2.91
N ILE A 71 5.94 -1.25 3.49
CA ILE A 71 6.37 0.16 3.46
C ILE A 71 7.65 0.34 4.25
N GLU A 72 7.76 -0.26 5.43
CA GLU A 72 8.95 -0.14 6.29
C GLU A 72 10.18 -0.70 5.58
N LEU A 73 10.08 -1.89 5.00
CA LEU A 73 11.15 -2.50 4.20
C LEU A 73 11.55 -1.66 2.98
N ALA A 74 10.62 -0.95 2.37
CA ALA A 74 10.90 -0.12 1.20
C ALA A 74 11.57 1.22 1.59
N CYS A 75 11.37 1.69 2.83
CA CYS A 75 11.90 2.96 3.31
C CYS A 75 13.22 2.84 4.10
N HIS A 76 13.65 1.62 4.41
CA HIS A 76 14.90 1.32 5.12
C HIS A 76 16.03 1.04 4.12
#